data_AF-A0A2G9TTC3-F1
#
_entry.id   AF-A0A2G9TTC3-F1
#
_cell.length_a   1.000
_cell.length_b   1.000
_cell.length_c   1.000
_cell.angle_alpha   90.00
_cell.angle_beta   90.00
_cell.angle_gamma   90.00
#
_symmetry.space_group_name_H-M   'P 1'
#
loop_
_entity.id
_entity.type
_entity.pdbx_description
1 polymer ?
#
loop_
_entity_poly.entity_id
_entity_poly.type
_entity_poly.pdbx_seq_one_letter_code
_entity_poly.pdbx_strand_id
1 'polypeptide(L)'
;MTLTLHLKTVQAKQAWSPVNQNDNGQHTEKNWPPVALAAVDEELFAVGGFDGIAYLETVEIFDAKENQWRHHSRMNDRRHEAGVSAVWMRR
;
A
#
# COMPACT_ATOMS: atom_id res chain seq x y z
N MET A 1 -11.62 2.06 -18.27
CA MET A 1 -10.15 2.15 -18.10
C MET A 1 -9.89 2.01 -16.60
N THR A 2 -9.60 0.80 -16.14
CA THR A 2 -9.39 0.52 -14.71
C THR A 2 -7.90 0.70 -14.44
N LEU A 3 -7.54 1.75 -13.69
CA LEU A 3 -6.17 1.94 -13.24
C LEU A 3 -5.90 0.89 -12.15
N THR A 4 -5.48 -0.30 -12.54
CA THR A 4 -5.08 -1.35 -11.61
C THR A 4 -3.80 -0.90 -10.92
N LEU A 5 -3.94 -0.21 -9.79
CA LEU A 5 -2.84 0.20 -8.92
C LEU A 5 -2.13 -1.08 -8.48
N HIS A 6 -1.05 -1.44 -9.17
CA HIS A 6 -0.19 -2.53 -8.76
C HIS A 6 0.56 -2.07 -7.51
N LEU A 7 -0.10 -2.17 -6.35
CA LEU A 7 0.58 -2.13 -5.07
C LEU A 7 1.50 -3.35 -5.00
N LYS A 8 2.71 -3.16 -5.51
CA LYS A 8 3.83 -4.02 -5.19
C LYS A 8 4.50 -3.42 -3.96
N THR A 9 3.78 -3.36 -2.85
CA THR A 9 4.49 -3.41 -1.58
C THR A 9 5.30 -4.68 -1.63
N VAL A 10 6.62 -4.60 -1.40
CA VAL A 10 7.55 -5.72 -1.59
C VAL A 10 7.15 -6.93 -0.71
N GLN A 11 6.21 -6.76 0.22
CA GLN A 11 5.64 -7.80 1.09
C GLN A 11 4.15 -8.12 0.86
N ALA A 12 3.32 -7.23 0.31
CA ALA A 12 1.86 -7.49 0.14
C ALA A 12 1.53 -8.42 -1.05
N LYS A 13 2.49 -8.68 -1.94
CA LYS A 13 2.32 -9.56 -3.11
C LYS A 13 2.05 -11.02 -2.71
N GLN A 14 2.39 -11.44 -1.49
CA GLN A 14 2.11 -12.80 -1.02
C GLN A 14 0.66 -12.99 -0.56
N ALA A 15 -0.06 -11.92 -0.24
CA ALA A 15 -1.44 -11.98 0.23
C ALA A 15 -2.49 -11.78 -0.89
N TRP A 16 -2.11 -11.18 -2.01
CA TRP A 16 -3.04 -10.85 -3.09
C TRP A 16 -2.74 -11.64 -4.37
N SER A 17 -3.61 -12.60 -4.69
CA SER A 17 -3.74 -13.22 -6.02
C SER A 17 -5.07 -12.75 -6.65
N PRO A 18 -5.09 -12.24 -7.89
CA PRO A 18 -6.30 -11.70 -8.50
C PRO A 18 -7.39 -12.73 -8.79
N VAL A 19 -7.09 -14.04 -8.74
CA VAL A 19 -8.04 -15.14 -8.93
C VAL A 19 -7.53 -16.35 -8.16
N ASN A 20 -8.31 -16.82 -7.19
CA ASN A 20 -8.27 -18.21 -6.74
C ASN A 20 -9.37 -18.93 -7.55
N GLN A 21 -9.02 -19.97 -8.31
CA GLN A 21 -9.97 -20.67 -9.21
C GLN A 21 -10.90 -21.64 -8.45
N ASN A 22 -10.80 -21.69 -7.13
CA ASN A 22 -11.49 -22.63 -6.23
C ASN A 22 -12.54 -21.95 -5.35
N ASP A 23 -12.90 -20.71 -5.66
CA ASP A 23 -13.86 -19.92 -4.91
C ASP A 23 -15.24 -20.29 -5.47
N ASN A 24 -16.07 -20.98 -4.68
CA ASN A 24 -17.41 -21.45 -5.06
C ASN A 24 -18.43 -20.30 -5.26
N GLY A 25 -18.08 -19.24 -5.98
CA GLY A 25 -18.90 -18.06 -6.19
C GLY A 25 -19.03 -17.15 -4.97
N GLN A 26 -18.38 -17.47 -3.85
CA GLN A 26 -18.23 -16.54 -2.73
C GLN A 26 -17.07 -15.59 -3.02
N HIS A 27 -17.30 -14.62 -3.92
CA HIS A 27 -16.47 -13.42 -3.98
C HIS A 27 -16.61 -12.73 -2.63
N THR A 28 -15.75 -13.07 -1.66
CA THR A 28 -15.61 -12.25 -0.47
C THR A 28 -15.08 -10.92 -0.94
N GLU A 29 -15.95 -9.94 -0.83
CA GLU A 29 -15.67 -8.57 -1.17
C GLU A 29 -14.36 -8.14 -0.48
N LYS A 30 -13.31 -7.96 -1.28
CA LYS A 30 -12.45 -6.79 -1.17
C LYS A 30 -11.66 -6.64 0.15
N ASN A 31 -10.86 -7.64 0.51
CA ASN A 31 -9.77 -7.42 1.46
C ASN A 31 -8.57 -6.76 0.75
N TRP A 32 -8.71 -5.49 0.39
CA TRP A 32 -7.56 -4.66 0.03
C TRP A 32 -6.65 -4.56 1.27
N PRO A 33 -5.31 -4.69 1.13
CA PRO A 33 -4.43 -4.48 2.26
C PRO A 33 -4.72 -3.10 2.86
N PRO A 34 -4.90 -2.97 4.19
CA PRO A 34 -5.31 -1.72 4.83
C PRO A 34 -4.14 -0.72 4.89
N VAL A 35 -3.61 -0.36 3.72
CA VAL A 35 -2.50 0.57 3.51
C VAL A 35 -3.03 1.97 3.23
N ALA A 36 -2.41 2.96 3.86
CA ALA A 36 -2.74 4.35 3.62
C ALA A 36 -1.89 4.91 2.47
N LEU A 37 -2.51 5.67 1.56
CA LEU A 37 -1.84 6.27 0.40
C LEU A 37 -1.90 7.80 0.44
N ALA A 38 -0.77 8.47 0.18
CA ALA A 38 -0.70 9.92 0.00
C ALA A 38 0.13 10.27 -1.24
N ALA A 39 -0.38 11.18 -2.07
CA ALA A 39 0.41 11.82 -3.11
C ALA A 39 1.04 13.10 -2.54
N VAL A 40 2.36 13.22 -2.66
CA VAL A 40 3.12 14.41 -2.26
C VAL A 40 4.05 14.76 -3.40
N ASP A 41 3.91 15.97 -3.94
CA ASP A 41 4.62 16.41 -5.15
C ASP A 41 4.44 15.40 -6.31
N GLU A 42 5.53 14.81 -6.81
CA GLU A 42 5.54 13.81 -7.91
C GLU A 42 5.62 12.36 -7.40
N GLU A 43 5.48 12.14 -6.09
CA GLU A 43 5.71 10.85 -5.43
C GLU A 43 4.43 10.30 -4.77
N LEU A 44 4.26 8.98 -4.82
CA LEU A 44 3.16 8.28 -4.14
C LEU A 44 3.71 7.50 -2.95
N PHE A 45 3.19 7.79 -1.75
CA PHE A 45 3.57 7.18 -0.50
C PHE A 45 2.58 6.07 -0.13
N ALA A 46 3.11 4.90 0.24
CA ALA A 46 2.39 3.83 0.91
C ALA A 46 2.87 3.74 2.36
N VAL A 47 1.94 3.85 3.30
CA VAL A 47 2.23 3.99 4.73
C VAL A 47 1.50 2.90 5.52
N GLY A 48 2.27 2.08 6.24
CA GLY A 48 1.75 1.02 7.10
C GLY A 48 1.05 -0.12 6.34
N GLY A 49 0.05 -0.71 6.99
CA GLY A 49 -0.75 -1.81 6.44
C GLY A 49 -0.48 -3.15 7.12
N PHE A 50 -0.80 -4.23 6.41
CA PHE A 50 -0.67 -5.61 6.87
C PHE A 50 -0.21 -6.47 5.68
N ASP A 51 0.84 -7.27 5.88
CA ASP A 51 1.41 -8.13 4.83
C ASP A 51 0.85 -9.57 4.81
N GLY A 52 -0.14 -9.85 5.66
CA GLY A 52 -0.67 -11.21 5.88
C GLY A 52 -0.12 -11.87 7.15
N ILE A 53 0.96 -11.35 7.72
CA ILE A 53 1.64 -11.90 8.91
C ILE A 53 1.70 -10.87 10.03
N ALA A 54 2.10 -9.64 9.73
CA ALA A 54 2.30 -8.58 10.71
C ALA A 54 1.83 -7.22 10.20
N TYR A 55 1.46 -6.36 11.15
CA TYR A 55 1.24 -4.94 10.86
C TYR A 55 2.56 -4.28 10.52
N LEU A 56 2.51 -3.33 9.58
CA LEU A 56 3.69 -2.68 9.03
C LEU A 56 3.91 -1.31 9.67
N GLU A 57 5.17 -1.04 10.00
CA GLU A 57 5.67 0.30 10.33
C GLU A 57 6.44 0.91 9.14
N THR A 58 6.46 0.22 7.99
CA THR A 58 7.20 0.66 6.81
C THR A 58 6.48 1.78 6.09
N VAL A 59 7.29 2.62 5.45
CA VAL A 59 6.85 3.60 4.46
C VAL A 59 7.60 3.29 3.17
N GLU A 60 6.86 3.23 2.06
CA GLU A 60 7.41 3.02 0.73
C GLU A 60 6.97 4.16 -0.19
N ILE A 61 7.85 4.56 -1.09
CA ILE A 61 7.59 5.62 -2.07
C ILE A 61 7.70 5.01 -3.45
N PHE A 62 6.72 5.29 -4.30
CA PHE A 62 6.77 4.94 -5.71
C PHE A 62 7.53 6.02 -6.49
N ASP A 63 8.65 5.62 -7.09
CA ASP A 63 9.36 6.41 -8.08
C ASP A 63 8.75 6.14 -9.46
N ALA A 64 8.05 7.13 -10.01
CA ALA A 64 7.42 7.03 -11.32
C ALA A 64 8.44 6.99 -12.48
N LYS A 65 9.65 7.53 -12.30
CA LYS A 65 10.71 7.52 -13.32
C LYS A 65 11.33 6.15 -13.45
N GLU A 66 11.57 5.50 -12.32
CA GLU A 66 12.15 4.14 -12.27
C GLU A 66 11.10 3.02 -12.28
N ASN A 67 9.81 3.39 -12.16
CA ASN A 67 8.67 2.50 -12.06
C ASN A 67 8.85 1.45 -10.94
N GLN A 68 9.37 1.90 -9.80
CA GLN A 68 9.78 1.05 -8.69
C GLN A 68 9.38 1.65 -7.35
N TRP A 69 9.17 0.78 -6.36
CA TRP A 69 8.95 1.18 -4.97
C TRP A 69 10.28 1.14 -4.22
N ARG A 70 10.53 2.16 -3.39
CA ARG A 70 11.71 2.27 -2.53
C ARG A 70 11.32 2.48 -1.07
N HIS A 71 12.09 1.94 -0.14
CA HIS A 71 11.87 2.17 1.29
C HIS A 71 12.19 3.60 1.69
N HIS A 72 11.40 4.14 2.61
CA HIS A 72 11.63 5.41 3.29
C HIS A 72 11.74 5.19 4.82
N SER A 73 11.96 6.27 5.57
CA SER A 73 11.95 6.26 7.04
C SER A 73 10.68 5.61 7.57
N ARG A 74 10.86 4.69 8.53
CA ARG A 74 9.78 3.93 9.17
C ARG A 74 8.98 4.81 10.13
N MET A 75 7.73 4.44 10.38
CA MET A 75 6.93 4.99 11.47
C MET A 75 7.47 4.50 12.83
N ASN A 76 7.16 5.25 13.89
CA ASN A 76 7.51 4.85 15.26
C ASN A 76 6.77 3.58 15.71
N ASP A 77 5.55 3.36 15.19
CA ASP A 77 4.70 2.24 15.53
C ASP A 77 4.12 1.61 14.26
N ARG A 78 3.79 0.32 14.35
CA ARG A 78 3.05 -0.40 13.31
C ARG A 78 1.61 0.08 13.28
N ARG A 79 1.09 0.37 12.08
CA ARG A 79 -0.27 0.91 11.91
C ARG A 79 -0.99 0.21 10.76
N HIS A 80 -2.27 -0.10 10.96
CA HIS A 80 -3.20 -0.59 9.94
C HIS A 80 -4.51 0.22 10.05
N GLU A 81 -5.30 0.28 8.97
CA GLU A 81 -6.57 1.01 8.91
C GLU A 81 -6.44 2.51 9.29
N ALA A 82 -5.24 3.06 9.12
CA ALA A 82 -4.94 4.44 9.43
C ALA A 82 -5.26 5.37 8.25
N GLY A 83 -5.54 6.64 8.55
CA GLY A 83 -5.59 7.71 7.56
C GLY A 83 -4.21 8.39 7.40
N VAL A 84 -3.90 8.83 6.19
CA VAL A 84 -2.72 9.66 5.90
C VAL A 84 -3.16 10.93 5.17
N SER A 85 -2.53 12.05 5.48
CA SER A 85 -2.76 13.33 4.80
C SER A 85 -1.44 14.08 4.63
N ALA A 86 -1.27 14.70 3.47
CA ALA A 86 -0.16 15.62 3.23
C ALA A 86 -0.59 17.04 3.60
N VAL A 87 0.28 17.76 4.31
CA VAL A 87 0.05 19.17 4.67
C VAL A 87 1.20 19.99 4.12
N TRP A 88 0.86 21.01 3.34
CA TRP A 88 1.85 21.94 2.83
C TRP A 88 2.08 23.08 3.84
N MET A 89 3.34 23.32 4.19
CA MET A 89 3.72 24.38 5.12
C MET A 89 4.56 25.44 4.40
N ARG A 90 4.18 26.71 4.53
CA ARG A 90 5.05 27.84 4.15
C ARG A 90 6.06 28.07 5.27
N ARG A 91 7.33 28.19 4.91
CA ARG A 91 8.37 28.73 5.81
C ARG A 91 8.26 30.24 5.90
#